data_AF-A0AAV4BKH6-F1
#
_entry.id   AF-A0AAV4BKH6-F1
#
_cell.length_a   1.000
_cell.length_b   1.000
_cell.length_c   1.000
_cell.angle_alpha   90.00
_cell.angle_beta   90.00
_cell.angle_gamma   90.00
#
_symmetry.space_group_name_H-M   'P 1'
#
loop_
_entity.id
_entity.type
_entity.pdbx_description
1 polymer ?
#
loop_
_entity_poly.entity_id
_entity_poly.type
_entity_poly.pdbx_seq_one_letter_code
_entity_poly.pdbx_strand_id
1 'polypeptide(L)'
;MSASPFVGWSPFKKCMVVSPKVPAKVADRSNFKFHREILGDETIEVTKFGSDDLMVELKSNDQAKKLGAIAAFLNIPVTVRPHKSLNNSKGVIRSRDLRSCSEEEMVEELSGVTHARRIKVRRGE
;
A
#
# COMPACT_ATOMS: atom_id res chain seq x y z
N MET A 1 -11.70 10.99 -17.70
CA MET A 1 -10.27 11.24 -17.36
C MET A 1 -10.10 10.87 -15.90
N SER A 2 -9.44 9.74 -15.61
CA SER A 2 -9.38 9.17 -14.26
C SER A 2 -8.43 9.96 -13.37
N ALA A 3 -8.98 10.76 -12.45
CA ALA A 3 -8.19 11.42 -11.41
C ALA A 3 -7.62 10.36 -10.47
N SER A 4 -6.30 10.29 -10.39
CA SER A 4 -5.59 9.44 -9.43
C SER A 4 -5.69 10.11 -8.05
N PRO A 5 -6.26 9.47 -7.00
CA PRO A 5 -6.64 10.16 -5.76
C PRO A 5 -5.47 10.42 -4.79
N PHE A 6 -4.22 10.25 -5.20
CA PHE A 6 -3.06 10.38 -4.32
C PHE A 6 -2.42 11.78 -4.42
N VAL A 7 -3.09 12.79 -3.87
CA VAL A 7 -2.46 14.09 -3.58
C VAL A 7 -1.91 14.04 -2.15
N GLY A 8 -0.64 13.63 -2.00
CA GLY A 8 0.08 13.59 -0.73
C GLY A 8 0.71 12.23 -0.41
N TRP A 9 1.97 12.23 0.04
CA TRP A 9 2.63 11.04 0.56
C TRP A 9 1.99 10.66 1.90
N SER A 10 1.61 9.38 2.04
CA SER A 10 1.09 8.89 3.32
C SER A 10 2.23 8.85 4.34
N PRO A 11 2.05 9.34 5.57
CA PRO A 11 3.04 9.15 6.64
C PRO A 11 3.16 7.68 7.07
N PHE A 12 2.26 6.80 6.61
CA PHE A 12 2.31 5.37 6.85
C PHE A 12 3.19 4.66 5.82
N LYS A 13 3.91 3.64 6.30
CA LYS A 13 4.71 2.71 5.48
C LYS A 13 3.89 2.24 4.27
N LYS A 14 4.43 2.38 3.05
CA LYS A 14 3.80 1.87 1.83
C LYS A 14 4.40 0.54 1.45
N CYS A 15 3.58 -0.49 1.42
CA CYS A 15 3.97 -1.83 1.00
C CYS A 15 3.44 -2.13 -0.41
N MET A 16 4.33 -2.56 -1.30
CA MET A 16 3.97 -3.13 -2.60
C MET A 16 4.30 -4.62 -2.62
N VAL A 17 3.48 -5.40 -3.32
CA VAL A 17 3.69 -6.82 -3.59
C VAL A 17 4.09 -6.97 -5.05
N VAL A 18 5.19 -7.67 -5.29
CA VAL A 18 5.67 -8.05 -6.60
C VAL A 18 5.41 -9.53 -6.78
N SER A 19 4.53 -9.86 -7.72
CA SER A 19 4.12 -11.24 -8.03
C SER A 19 4.58 -11.62 -9.43
N PRO A 20 5.22 -12.77 -9.64
CA PRO A 20 5.56 -13.23 -10.99
C PRO A 20 4.30 -13.64 -11.77
N LYS A 21 4.27 -13.38 -13.08
CA LYS A 21 3.17 -13.81 -13.97
C LYS A 21 3.28 -15.28 -14.38
N VAL A 22 4.47 -15.85 -14.27
CA VAL A 22 4.81 -17.24 -14.60
C VAL A 22 5.25 -17.91 -13.30
N PRO A 23 4.94 -19.19 -13.04
CA PRO A 23 5.44 -19.90 -11.87
C PRO A 23 6.98 -19.91 -11.89
N ALA A 24 7.56 -18.98 -11.15
CA ALA A 24 8.98 -18.72 -11.12
C ALA A 24 9.33 -18.28 -9.71
N LYS A 25 10.40 -18.85 -9.17
CA LYS A 25 10.89 -18.59 -7.81
C LYS A 25 11.58 -17.24 -7.72
N VAL A 26 10.82 -16.17 -7.90
CA VAL A 26 11.33 -14.78 -7.77
C VAL A 26 11.79 -14.54 -6.35
N ALA A 27 11.08 -15.10 -5.36
CA ALA A 27 11.43 -15.04 -3.96
C ALA A 27 12.76 -15.74 -3.61
N ASP A 28 13.26 -16.70 -4.42
CA ASP A 28 14.53 -17.37 -4.15
C ASP A 28 15.76 -16.62 -4.68
N ARG A 29 15.55 -15.52 -5.40
CA ARG A 29 16.65 -14.67 -5.88
C ARG A 29 17.15 -13.75 -4.76
N SER A 30 18.45 -13.45 -4.79
CA SER A 30 19.11 -12.64 -3.77
C SER A 30 18.47 -11.25 -3.64
N ASN A 31 18.06 -10.90 -2.42
CA ASN A 31 17.50 -9.58 -2.07
C ASN A 31 18.43 -8.43 -2.51
N PHE A 32 19.75 -8.62 -2.43
CA PHE A 32 20.73 -7.61 -2.85
C PHE A 32 20.67 -7.27 -4.34
N LYS A 33 20.33 -8.24 -5.20
CA LYS A 33 20.13 -7.97 -6.64
C LYS A 33 18.85 -7.16 -6.86
N PHE A 34 17.82 -7.44 -6.07
CA PHE A 34 16.56 -6.71 -6.12
C PHE A 34 16.74 -5.23 -5.76
N HIS A 35 17.46 -4.94 -4.68
CA HIS A 35 17.81 -3.58 -4.27
C HIS A 35 18.50 -2.79 -5.41
N ARG A 36 19.61 -3.34 -5.91
CA ARG A 36 20.47 -2.66 -6.88
C ARG A 36 19.78 -2.41 -8.22
N GLU A 37 18.96 -3.34 -8.69
CA GLU A 37 18.40 -3.30 -10.03
C GLU A 37 17.07 -2.54 -10.14
N ILE A 38 16.28 -2.52 -9.06
CA ILE A 38 14.94 -1.91 -9.11
C ILE A 38 14.96 -0.45 -8.65
N LEU A 39 15.67 -0.13 -7.57
CA LEU A 39 15.57 1.20 -6.94
C LEU A 39 16.94 1.85 -6.64
N GLY A 40 18.05 1.19 -6.93
CA GLY A 40 19.39 1.72 -6.71
C GLY A 40 19.82 1.64 -5.24
N ASP A 41 20.63 2.59 -4.79
CA ASP A 41 21.23 2.63 -3.44
C ASP A 41 20.26 3.15 -2.36
N GLU A 42 19.02 3.46 -2.73
CA GLU A 42 18.01 3.86 -1.77
C GLU A 42 17.54 2.63 -0.95
N THR A 43 17.53 2.76 0.37
CA THR A 43 17.18 1.66 1.28
C THR A 43 15.69 1.34 1.26
N ILE A 44 15.33 0.25 0.58
CA ILE A 44 14.00 -0.36 0.51
C ILE A 44 14.01 -1.61 1.39
N GLU A 45 12.96 -1.97 2.13
CA GLU A 45 12.96 -3.28 2.81
C GLU A 45 12.27 -4.32 1.94
N VAL A 46 13.02 -5.35 1.52
CA VAL A 46 12.49 -6.44 0.68
C VAL A 46 12.37 -7.70 1.52
N THR A 47 11.13 -8.17 1.69
CA THR A 47 10.80 -9.38 2.45
C THR A 47 10.15 -10.40 1.53
N LYS A 48 10.50 -11.69 1.66
CA LYS A 48 9.79 -12.75 0.94
C LYS A 48 8.34 -12.82 1.44
N PHE A 49 7.39 -12.88 0.51
CA PHE A 49 5.96 -12.95 0.82
C PHE A 49 5.39 -14.20 0.17
N GLY A 50 5.15 -15.26 0.94
CA GLY A 50 4.79 -16.55 0.34
C GLY A 50 5.92 -17.17 -0.48
N SER A 51 5.58 -18.17 -1.31
CA SER A 51 6.57 -18.98 -2.05
C SER A 51 7.19 -18.26 -3.24
N ASP A 52 6.41 -17.43 -3.94
CA ASP A 52 6.83 -16.80 -5.20
C ASP A 52 6.72 -15.27 -5.20
N ASP A 53 6.03 -14.67 -4.23
CA ASP A 53 5.85 -13.21 -4.15
C ASP A 53 6.94 -12.54 -3.29
N LEU A 54 7.19 -11.26 -3.57
CA LEU A 54 8.04 -10.39 -2.77
C LEU A 54 7.23 -9.20 -2.24
N MET A 55 7.44 -8.85 -0.99
CA MET A 55 6.93 -7.62 -0.39
C MET A 55 8.05 -6.59 -0.32
N VAL A 56 7.75 -5.37 -0.76
CA VAL A 56 8.68 -4.25 -0.79
C VAL A 56 8.10 -3.10 0.01
N GLU A 57 8.79 -2.68 1.07
CA GLU A 57 8.43 -1.52 1.87
C GLU A 57 9.18 -0.29 1.36
N LEU A 58 8.42 0.71 0.93
CA LEU A 58 8.90 1.92 0.27
C LEU A 58 8.95 3.10 1.23
N LYS A 59 9.97 3.95 1.07
CA LYS A 59 10.18 5.17 1.86
C LYS A 59 9.81 6.46 1.13
N SER A 60 9.68 6.43 -0.21
CA SER A 60 9.34 7.62 -1.02
C SER A 60 8.36 7.34 -2.18
N ASN A 61 7.65 8.38 -2.64
CA ASN A 61 6.68 8.30 -3.74
C ASN A 61 7.35 7.98 -5.06
N ASP A 62 8.56 8.51 -5.26
CA ASP A 62 9.31 8.27 -6.48
C ASP A 62 9.71 6.80 -6.58
N GLN A 63 9.97 6.14 -5.45
CA GLN A 63 10.20 4.69 -5.41
C GLN A 63 8.94 3.91 -5.80
N ALA A 64 7.77 4.31 -5.27
CA ALA A 64 6.50 3.68 -5.62
C ALA A 64 6.18 3.81 -7.11
N LYS A 65 6.45 4.98 -7.71
CA LYS A 65 6.27 5.21 -9.15
C LYS A 65 7.25 4.37 -9.98
N LYS A 66 8.53 4.33 -9.61
CA LYS A 66 9.55 3.51 -10.27
C LYS A 66 9.19 2.02 -10.20
N LEU A 67 8.87 1.52 -9.01
CA LEU A 67 8.49 0.12 -8.81
C LEU A 67 7.21 -0.22 -9.58
N GLY A 68 6.21 0.66 -9.58
CA GLY A 68 4.97 0.47 -10.33
C GLY A 68 5.15 0.45 -11.85
N ALA A 69 6.23 1.03 -12.38
CA ALA A 69 6.54 1.01 -13.81
C ALA A 69 7.26 -0.27 -14.27
N ILE A 70 7.73 -1.12 -13.33
CA ILE A 70 8.47 -2.33 -13.66
C ILE A 70 7.51 -3.43 -14.11
N ALA A 71 7.66 -3.86 -15.37
CA ALA A 71 6.89 -4.96 -15.94
C ALA A 71 7.63 -6.31 -15.90
N ALA A 72 8.96 -6.29 -15.74
CA ALA A 72 9.78 -7.49 -15.69
C ALA A 72 10.96 -7.29 -14.72
N PHE A 73 11.28 -8.34 -13.98
CA PHE A 73 12.43 -8.40 -13.10
C PHE A 73 13.30 -9.59 -13.49
N LEU A 74 14.57 -9.33 -13.85
CA LEU A 74 15.53 -10.35 -14.27
C LEU A 74 14.97 -11.35 -15.31
N ASN A 75 14.37 -10.80 -16.37
CA ASN A 75 13.68 -11.50 -17.47
C ASN A 75 12.41 -12.28 -17.08
N ILE A 76 11.93 -12.16 -15.85
CA ILE A 76 10.65 -12.73 -15.43
C ILE A 76 9.60 -11.62 -15.46
N PRO A 77 8.50 -11.78 -16.20
CA PRO A 77 7.42 -10.81 -16.16
C PRO A 77 6.78 -10.81 -14.76
N VAL A 78 6.69 -9.63 -14.16
CA VAL A 78 6.12 -9.43 -12.82
C VAL A 78 4.94 -8.48 -12.86
N THR A 79 4.12 -8.52 -11.82
CA THR A 79 3.03 -7.59 -11.58
C THR A 79 3.25 -6.95 -10.22
N VAL A 80 3.31 -5.63 -10.19
CA VAL A 80 3.41 -4.85 -8.95
C VAL A 80 2.03 -4.37 -8.56
N ARG A 81 1.64 -4.61 -7.30
CA ARG A 81 0.35 -4.18 -6.75
C ARG A 81 0.52 -3.63 -5.34
N PRO A 82 -0.28 -2.63 -4.91
CA PRO A 82 -0.27 -2.21 -3.52
C PRO A 82 -0.75 -3.35 -2.61
N HIS A 83 -0.11 -3.50 -1.44
CA HIS A 83 -0.57 -4.46 -0.42
C HIS A 83 -1.96 -4.08 0.10
N LYS A 84 -2.87 -5.06 0.19
CA LYS A 84 -4.29 -4.81 0.49
C LYS A 84 -4.55 -4.33 1.92
N SER A 85 -3.77 -4.82 2.89
CA SER A 85 -4.03 -4.60 4.33
C SER A 85 -2.92 -3.90 5.10
N LEU A 86 -1.75 -3.66 4.48
CA LEU A 86 -0.65 -2.95 5.16
C LEU A 86 -0.64 -1.47 4.78
N ASN A 87 -1.36 -1.13 3.70
CA ASN A 87 -1.55 0.25 3.26
C ASN A 87 -2.84 0.88 3.83
N ASN A 88 -3.56 0.17 4.71
CA ASN A 88 -4.70 0.73 5.42
C ASN A 88 -4.44 0.69 6.92
N SER A 89 -4.98 1.70 7.60
CA SER A 89 -5.02 1.75 9.06
C SER A 89 -6.49 1.84 9.49
N LYS A 90 -6.79 1.30 10.67
CA LYS A 90 -8.11 1.42 11.30
C LYS A 90 -7.92 2.12 12.63
N GLY A 91 -8.76 3.10 12.92
CA GLY A 91 -8.69 3.90 14.15
C GLY A 91 -10.07 4.29 14.66
N VAL A 92 -10.13 4.74 15.92
CA VAL A 92 -11.34 5.29 16.53
C VAL A 92 -11.06 6.76 16.86
N ILE A 93 -11.90 7.65 16.34
CA ILE A 93 -11.83 9.08 16.60
C ILE A 93 -13.08 9.48 17.38
N ARG A 94 -12.91 10.23 18.46
CA ARG A 94 -14.00 10.91 19.17
C ARG A 94 -13.95 12.38 18.76
N SER A 95 -14.96 12.86 18.04
CA SER A 95 -15.11 14.26 17.67
C SER A 95 -16.57 14.69 17.82
N ARG A 96 -16.80 15.91 18.32
CA ARG A 96 -18.14 16.50 18.42
C ARG A 96 -18.59 17.08 17.08
N ASP A 97 -17.65 17.53 16.25
CA ASP A 97 -17.94 18.18 14.96
C ASP A 97 -18.45 17.17 13.94
N LEU A 98 -17.94 15.94 13.97
CA LEU A 98 -18.40 14.82 13.14
C LEU A 98 -19.72 14.21 13.61
N ARG A 99 -20.45 14.83 14.55
CA ARG A 99 -21.71 14.28 15.08
C ARG A 99 -22.86 14.42 14.10
N SER A 100 -22.91 15.52 13.35
CA SER A 100 -23.95 15.80 12.36
C SER A 100 -23.69 15.16 10.99
N CYS A 101 -22.43 14.80 10.70
CA CYS A 101 -22.06 14.18 9.43
C CYS A 101 -22.55 12.73 9.32
N SER A 102 -22.99 12.33 8.14
CA SER A 102 -23.25 10.93 7.76
C SER A 102 -21.95 10.15 7.53
N GLU A 103 -22.03 8.82 7.46
CA GLU A 103 -20.84 7.98 7.21
C GLU A 103 -20.35 8.18 5.76
N GLU A 104 -21.26 8.45 4.84
CA GLU A 104 -21.02 8.73 3.42
C GLU A 104 -20.29 10.07 3.25
N GLU A 105 -20.79 11.15 3.85
CA GLU A 105 -20.13 12.47 3.84
C GLU A 105 -18.72 12.38 4.43
N MET A 106 -18.51 11.56 5.46
CA MET A 106 -17.18 11.36 6.02
C MET A 106 -16.21 10.69 5.05
N VAL A 107 -16.69 9.80 4.18
CA VAL A 107 -15.85 9.12 3.17
C VAL A 107 -15.60 10.04 1.97
N GLU A 108 -16.59 10.84 1.59
CA GLU A 108 -16.50 11.74 0.43
C GLU A 108 -15.64 12.98 0.72
N GLU A 109 -15.82 13.62 1.88
CA GLU A 109 -15.18 14.91 2.20
C GLU A 109 -13.80 14.75 2.85
N LEU A 110 -13.50 13.62 3.50
CA LEU A 110 -12.21 13.41 4.17
C LEU A 110 -11.22 12.66 3.27
N SER A 111 -10.15 13.35 2.89
CA SER A 111 -9.06 12.72 2.13
C SER A 111 -8.38 11.60 2.93
N GLY A 112 -8.20 10.44 2.29
CA GLY A 112 -7.55 9.26 2.88
C GLY A 112 -8.48 8.36 3.70
N VAL A 113 -9.76 8.71 3.88
CA VAL A 113 -10.77 7.84 4.48
C VAL A 113 -11.38 6.95 3.39
N THR A 114 -11.26 5.64 3.54
CA THR A 114 -11.86 4.66 2.60
C THR A 114 -13.13 4.03 3.14
N HIS A 115 -13.34 4.11 4.46
CA HIS A 115 -14.50 3.57 5.13
C HIS A 115 -14.68 4.27 6.48
N ALA A 116 -15.90 4.70 6.76
CA ALA A 116 -16.30 5.25 8.05
C ALA A 116 -17.42 4.39 8.65
N ARG A 117 -17.45 4.29 9.98
CA ARG A 117 -18.52 3.60 10.71
C ARG A 117 -18.76 4.25 12.07
N ARG A 118 -20.01 4.64 12.36
CA ARG A 118 -20.41 5.27 13.62
C ARG A 118 -20.58 4.21 14.71
N ILE A 119 -19.83 4.37 15.78
CA ILE A 119 -19.96 3.53 16.99
C ILE A 119 -21.11 4.07 17.84
N LYS A 120 -22.21 3.31 17.94
CA LYS A 120 -23.32 3.61 18.86
C LYS A 120 -23.09 2.86 20.18
N VAL A 121 -22.90 3.61 21.27
CA VAL A 121 -22.81 3.03 22.62
C VAL A 121 -24.22 2.96 23.21
N ARG A 122 -24.68 1.75 23.54
CA ARG A 122 -25.88 1.57 24.37
C ARG A 122 -25.44 1.70 25.82
N ARG A 123 -25.98 2.67 26.57
CA ARG A 123 -25.90 2.65 28.02
C ARG A 123 -27.05 1.75 28.51
N GLY A 124 -26.72 0.77 29.34
CA GLY A 124 -27.70 -0.12 29.93
C GLY A 124 -28.76 0.67 30.68
N GLU A 125 -29.98 0.18 30.58
CA GLU A 125 -31.10 0.51 31.45
C GLU A 125 -30.79 0.08 32.89
#